data_AF-A0A9E1S723-F1
#
_entry.id   AF-A0A9E1S723-F1
#
_cell.length_a   1.000
_cell.length_b   1.000
_cell.length_c   1.000
_cell.angle_alpha   90.00
_cell.angle_beta   90.00
_cell.angle_gamma   90.00
#
_symmetry.space_group_name_H-M   'P 1'
#
loop_
_entity.id
_entity.type
_entity.pdbx_description
1 polymer ?
#
loop_
_entity_poly.entity_id
_entity_poly.type
_entity_poly.pdbx_seq_one_letter_code
_entity_poly.pdbx_strand_id
1 'polypeptide(L)'
;MEYKIPDQVDKLAKMSTNSGVDGIVCSPHELVRLRGTLPHSTTFVTPGIRPRGSATGDQKRIMTPSQASQAGANFLVIGRPILAAENPQQALADIQQELAE
;
A
#
# COMPACT_ATOMS: atom_id res chain seq x y z
N MET A 1 -1.75 -24.13 -16.59
CA MET A 1 -0.76 -23.87 -15.53
C MET A 1 -1.37 -22.84 -14.60
N GLU A 2 -1.69 -23.21 -13.37
CA GLU A 2 -2.26 -22.29 -12.39
C GLU A 2 -1.11 -21.48 -11.78
N TYR A 3 -1.07 -20.18 -12.02
CA TYR A 3 -0.06 -19.30 -11.44
C TYR A 3 -0.51 -18.89 -10.04
N LYS A 4 0.36 -19.06 -9.03
CA LYS A 4 0.08 -18.52 -7.69
C LYS A 4 0.10 -16.99 -7.78
N ILE A 5 -0.80 -16.35 -7.04
CA ILE A 5 -0.94 -14.88 -7.03
C ILE A 5 0.41 -14.16 -6.83
N PRO A 6 1.26 -14.54 -5.85
CA PRO A 6 2.56 -13.89 -5.66
C PRO A 6 3.47 -13.94 -6.89
N ASP A 7 3.52 -15.08 -7.59
CA ASP A 7 4.39 -15.28 -8.75
C ASP A 7 3.97 -14.36 -9.91
N GLN A 8 2.66 -14.20 -10.09
CA GLN A 8 2.12 -13.33 -11.12
C GLN A 8 2.38 -11.85 -10.81
N VAL A 9 2.29 -11.44 -9.54
CA VAL A 9 2.63 -10.08 -9.11
C VAL A 9 4.10 -9.78 -9.41
N ASP A 10 5.02 -10.67 -9.04
CA ASP A 10 6.46 -10.46 -9.26
C ASP A 10 6.80 -10.42 -10.75
N LYS A 11 6.17 -11.28 -11.55
CA LYS A 11 6.35 -11.29 -13.01
C LYS A 11 5.91 -9.98 -13.64
N LEU A 12 4.71 -9.50 -13.31
CA LEU A 12 4.18 -8.25 -13.87
C LEU A 12 5.01 -7.06 -13.41
N ALA A 13 5.38 -7.01 -12.13
CA ALA A 13 6.19 -5.95 -11.56
C ALA A 13 7.56 -5.82 -12.26
N LYS A 14 8.27 -6.94 -12.43
CA LYS A 14 9.56 -6.97 -13.14
C LYS A 14 9.41 -6.57 -14.60
N MET A 15 8.36 -7.04 -15.27
CA MET A 15 8.10 -6.68 -16.67
C MET A 15 7.86 -5.18 -16.82
N SER A 16 7.08 -4.58 -15.93
CA SER A 16 6.82 -3.14 -15.92
C SER A 16 8.10 -2.33 -15.71
N THR A 17 8.89 -2.65 -14.68
CA THR A 17 10.15 -1.92 -14.41
C THR A 17 11.18 -2.09 -15.53
N ASN A 18 11.28 -3.29 -16.11
CA ASN A 18 12.17 -3.55 -17.25
C ASN A 18 11.74 -2.81 -18.53
N SER A 19 10.48 -2.41 -18.60
CA SER A 19 9.91 -1.61 -19.70
C SER A 19 10.05 -0.10 -19.44
N GLY A 20 10.73 0.31 -18.37
CA GLY A 20 10.95 1.71 -18.02
C GLY A 20 9.79 2.38 -17.28
N VAL A 21 8.86 1.61 -16.70
CA VAL A 21 7.80 2.16 -15.85
C VAL A 21 8.37 2.49 -14.46
N ASP A 22 8.16 3.72 -14.01
CA ASP A 22 8.72 4.23 -12.75
C ASP A 22 8.03 3.73 -11.48
N GLY A 23 6.78 3.30 -11.59
CA GLY A 23 5.97 2.98 -10.41
C GLY A 23 4.95 1.86 -10.59
N ILE A 24 4.58 1.27 -9.46
CA ILE A 24 3.70 0.12 -9.36
C ILE A 24 2.61 0.38 -8.31
N VAL A 25 1.38 0.01 -8.66
CA VAL A 25 0.28 -0.10 -7.71
C VAL A 25 0.24 -1.54 -7.19
N CYS A 26 0.37 -1.73 -5.87
CA CYS A 26 0.31 -3.08 -5.26
C CYS A 26 -0.30 -3.05 -3.86
N SER A 27 -0.71 -4.21 -3.36
CA SER A 27 -1.23 -4.33 -2.00
C SER A 27 -0.09 -4.21 -0.97
N PRO A 28 -0.40 -3.82 0.28
CA PRO A 28 0.63 -3.69 1.32
C PRO A 28 1.40 -4.99 1.61
N HIS A 29 0.82 -6.15 1.32
CA HIS A 29 1.46 -7.45 1.55
C HIS A 29 2.55 -7.80 0.54
N GLU A 30 2.58 -7.12 -0.60
CA GLU A 30 3.59 -7.35 -1.64
C GLU A 30 4.79 -6.42 -1.48
N LEU A 31 4.66 -5.32 -0.72
CA LEU A 31 5.67 -4.27 -0.60
C LEU A 31 7.05 -4.81 -0.21
N VAL A 32 7.16 -5.57 0.88
CA VAL A 32 8.46 -6.08 1.37
C VAL A 32 9.13 -6.96 0.32
N ARG A 33 8.36 -7.83 -0.35
CA ARG A 33 8.89 -8.72 -1.38
C ARG A 33 9.31 -7.95 -2.64
N LEU A 34 8.48 -7.01 -3.09
CA LEU A 34 8.76 -6.21 -4.29
C LEU A 34 9.93 -5.25 -4.05
N ARG A 35 10.05 -4.66 -2.86
CA ARG A 35 11.21 -3.84 -2.47
C ARG A 35 12.52 -4.61 -2.51
N GLY A 36 12.51 -5.90 -2.18
CA GLY A 36 13.69 -6.75 -2.28
C GLY A 36 14.02 -7.25 -3.70
N THR A 37 13.13 -7.05 -4.68
CA THR A 37 13.28 -7.63 -6.02
C THR A 37 13.28 -6.63 -7.16
N LEU A 38 12.84 -5.39 -6.93
CA LEU A 38 12.80 -4.32 -7.92
C LEU A 38 13.82 -3.22 -7.60
N PRO A 39 14.18 -2.35 -8.57
CA PRO A 39 15.04 -1.21 -8.31
C PRO A 39 14.53 -0.33 -7.16
N HIS A 40 15.45 0.21 -6.35
CA HIS A 40 15.09 1.09 -5.23
C HIS A 40 14.35 2.37 -5.68
N SER A 41 14.57 2.80 -6.92
CA SER A 41 13.86 3.93 -7.53
C SER A 41 12.40 3.65 -7.85
N THR A 42 11.94 2.40 -7.81
CA THR A 42 10.54 2.07 -8.07
C THR A 42 9.63 2.71 -7.04
N THR A 43 8.64 3.46 -7.53
CA THR A 43 7.63 4.13 -6.73
C THR A 43 6.47 3.17 -6.45
N PHE A 44 6.11 2.96 -5.18
CA PHE A 44 4.95 2.15 -4.82
C PHE A 44 3.77 3.00 -4.37
N VAL A 45 2.64 2.82 -5.03
CA VAL A 45 1.34 3.38 -4.66
C VAL A 45 0.48 2.28 -4.07
N THR A 46 0.13 2.41 -2.79
CA THR A 46 -0.41 1.29 -2.00
C THR A 46 -1.85 1.56 -1.54
N PRO A 47 -2.87 0.98 -2.19
CA PRO A 47 -4.24 0.98 -1.70
C PRO A 47 -4.48 -0.05 -0.58
N GLY A 48 -5.66 0.01 0.02
CA GLY A 48 -6.07 -0.94 1.06
C GLY A 48 -5.54 -0.63 2.45
N ILE A 49 -5.14 0.63 2.68
CA ILE A 49 -4.64 1.10 3.97
C ILE A 49 -5.80 1.40 4.93
N ARG A 50 -5.64 1.05 6.21
CA ARG A 50 -6.61 1.29 7.27
C ARG A 50 -5.92 1.86 8.51
N PRO A 51 -6.23 3.10 8.91
CA PRO A 51 -5.73 3.69 10.15
C PRO A 51 -6.22 2.91 11.37
N ARG A 52 -5.49 2.99 12.48
CA ARG A 52 -5.94 2.39 13.76
C ARG A 52 -7.32 2.92 14.13
N GLY A 53 -8.17 2.05 14.69
CA GLY A 53 -9.54 2.40 15.09
C GLY A 53 -10.58 2.48 13.96
N SER A 54 -10.18 2.38 12.69
CA SER A 54 -11.12 2.32 11.57
C SER A 54 -11.85 0.96 11.51
N ALA A 55 -13.16 0.98 11.20
CA ALA A 55 -13.92 -0.24 11.00
C ALA A 55 -13.32 -1.10 9.86
N THR A 56 -13.14 -2.40 10.12
CA THR A 56 -12.46 -3.33 9.21
C THR A 56 -13.27 -3.69 7.96
N GLY A 57 -14.60 -3.59 8.02
CA GLY A 57 -15.49 -3.80 6.87
C GLY A 57 -15.23 -5.13 6.15
N ASP A 58 -15.18 -5.09 4.82
CA ASP A 58 -15.07 -6.22 3.89
C ASP A 58 -13.61 -6.64 3.53
N GLN A 59 -12.59 -5.98 4.10
CA GLN A 59 -11.19 -6.24 3.72
C GLN A 59 -10.44 -7.13 4.71
N LYS A 60 -10.04 -8.33 4.27
CA LYS A 60 -9.31 -9.34 5.06
C LYS A 60 -7.78 -9.10 5.18
N ARG A 61 -7.25 -8.07 4.52
CA ARG A 61 -5.81 -7.87 4.27
C ARG A 61 -5.46 -6.39 4.41
N ILE A 62 -5.35 -5.92 5.64
CA ILE A 62 -5.23 -4.50 5.98
C ILE A 62 -3.97 -4.25 6.78
N MET A 63 -3.30 -3.15 6.43
CA MET A 63 -2.07 -2.67 7.03
C MET A 63 -2.31 -1.21 7.43
N THR A 64 -1.75 -0.81 8.57
CA THR A 64 -1.82 0.59 9.02
C THR A 64 -0.95 1.50 8.13
N PRO A 65 -1.22 2.82 8.10
CA PRO A 65 -0.36 3.79 7.42
C PRO A 65 1.12 3.65 7.80
N SER A 66 1.44 3.58 9.10
CA SER A 66 2.82 3.43 9.60
C SER A 66 3.47 2.15 9.09
N GLN A 67 2.79 1.00 9.23
CA GLN A 67 3.30 -0.29 8.76
C GLN A 67 3.54 -0.30 7.24
N ALA A 68 2.65 0.32 6.45
CA ALA A 68 2.81 0.37 5.01
C ALA A 68 3.98 1.28 4.59
N SER A 69 4.16 2.40 5.29
CA SER A 69 5.34 3.26 5.12
C SER A 69 6.62 2.50 5.43
N GLN A 70 6.69 1.81 6.58
CA GLN A 70 7.83 0.98 6.98
C GLN A 70 8.09 -0.19 6.02
N ALA A 71 7.04 -0.77 5.43
CA ALA A 71 7.16 -1.81 4.40
C ALA A 71 7.68 -1.27 3.06
N GLY A 72 7.75 0.06 2.90
CA GLY A 72 8.36 0.73 1.75
C GLY A 72 7.37 1.33 0.76
N ALA A 73 6.13 1.63 1.16
CA ALA A 73 5.21 2.42 0.33
C ALA A 73 5.72 3.86 0.15
N ASN A 74 5.61 4.41 -1.07
CA ASN A 74 5.84 5.84 -1.31
C ASN A 74 4.55 6.66 -1.16
N PHE A 75 3.44 6.11 -1.62
CA PHE A 75 2.12 6.73 -1.54
C PHE A 75 1.10 5.75 -0.95
N LEU A 76 0.22 6.28 -0.12
CA LEU A 76 -0.87 5.53 0.50
C LEU A 76 -2.20 6.01 -0.09
N VAL A 77 -3.04 5.07 -0.55
CA VAL A 77 -4.38 5.38 -1.05
C VAL A 77 -5.40 5.04 0.02
N ILE A 78 -5.87 6.08 0.72
CA ILE A 78 -6.84 5.99 1.82
C ILE A 78 -8.14 6.70 1.39
N GLY A 79 -9.22 5.93 1.21
CA GLY A 79 -10.53 6.43 0.80
C GLY A 79 -11.53 6.49 1.95
N ARG A 80 -12.35 5.42 2.07
CA ARG A 80 -13.43 5.28 3.07
C ARG A 80 -13.06 5.74 4.50
N PRO A 81 -11.88 5.43 5.05
CA PRO A 81 -11.52 5.89 6.41
C PRO A 81 -11.52 7.40 6.58
N ILE A 82 -11.25 8.17 5.53
CA ILE A 82 -11.29 9.64 5.55
C ILE A 82 -12.68 10.12 5.14
N LEU A 83 -13.19 9.62 3.99
CA LEU A 83 -14.41 10.14 3.37
C LEU A 83 -15.70 9.84 4.14
N ALA A 84 -15.71 8.76 4.95
CA ALA A 84 -16.89 8.35 5.73
C ALA A 84 -16.77 8.69 7.23
N ALA A 85 -15.69 9.36 7.65
CA ALA A 85 -15.52 9.80 9.03
C ALA A 85 -16.48 10.96 9.35
N GLU A 86 -16.95 11.03 10.60
CA GLU A 86 -17.75 12.17 11.08
C GLU A 86 -16.98 13.48 10.96
N ASN A 87 -15.65 13.43 11.14
CA ASN A 87 -14.75 14.56 10.91
C ASN A 87 -13.57 14.13 10.01
N PRO A 88 -13.66 14.36 8.69
CA PRO A 88 -12.60 13.97 7.74
C PRO A 88 -11.26 14.67 7.98
N GLN A 89 -11.27 15.90 8.51
CA GLN A 89 -10.04 16.63 8.83
C GLN A 89 -9.31 15.98 10.00
N GLN A 90 -10.05 15.61 11.04
CA GLN A 90 -9.47 14.89 12.19
C GLN A 90 -8.95 13.51 11.77
N ALA A 91 -9.71 12.77 10.96
CA ALA A 91 -9.27 11.46 10.46
C ALA A 91 -7.96 11.56 9.65
N LEU A 92 -7.80 12.61 8.84
CA LEU A 92 -6.55 12.87 8.12
C LEU A 92 -5.41 13.24 9.09
N ALA A 93 -5.68 14.08 10.09
CA ALA A 93 -4.69 14.47 11.09
C ALA A 93 -4.16 13.25 11.88
N ASP A 94 -5.05 12.35 12.28
CA ASP A 94 -4.69 11.12 13.00
C ASP A 94 -3.80 10.20 12.14
N ILE A 95 -4.09 10.10 10.84
CA ILE A 95 -3.26 9.36 9.88
C ILE A 95 -1.87 9.98 9.76
N GLN A 96 -1.80 11.30 9.66
CA GLN A 96 -0.52 12.02 9.58
C GLN A 96 0.30 11.84 10.86
N GLN A 97 -0.36 11.84 12.02
CA GLN A 97 0.28 11.56 13.30
C GLN A 97 0.83 10.12 13.33
N GLU A 98 0.04 9.12 12.90
CA GLU A 98 0.49 7.73 12.82
C GLU A 98 1.68 7.54 11.86
N LEU A 99 1.79 8.35 10.80
CA LEU A 99 2.94 8.33 9.87
C LEU A 99 4.19 9.02 10.43
N ALA A 100 4.04 9.87 11.44
CA ALA A 100 5.14 10.61 12.06
C ALA A 100 5.75 9.86 13.28
N GLU A 101 5.12 8.76 13.71
CA GLU A 101 5.65 7.79 14.69
C GLU A 101 6.74 6.90 14.07
#